data_AF-A0A1C0SVW5-F1
#
_entry.id   AF-A0A1C0SVW5-F1
#
_cell.length_a   1.000
_cell.length_b   1.000
_cell.length_c   1.000
_cell.angle_alpha   90.00
_cell.angle_beta   90.00
_cell.angle_gamma   90.00
#
_symmetry.space_group_name_H-M   'P 1'
#
loop_
_entity.id
_entity.type
_entity.pdbx_description
1 polymer ?
#
loop_
_entity_poly.entity_id
_entity_poly.type
_entity_poly.pdbx_seq_one_letter_code
_entity_poly.pdbx_strand_id
1 'polypeptide(L)' 'MTDGVIFRKFKEMTMTIEQHIEELRAELRNCPDQAERCHIQAELEAALADLTRQIAKEPTPE' A
#
# COMPACT_ATOMS: atom_id res chain seq x y z
N MET A 1 22.59 -1.89 -11.22
CA MET A 1 21.24 -2.18 -11.73
C MET A 1 20.27 -2.01 -10.56
N THR A 2 20.05 -0.78 -10.10
CA THR A 2 19.04 -0.48 -9.06
C THR A 2 17.78 -0.02 -9.80
N ASP A 3 17.15 -0.98 -10.45
CA ASP A 3 15.88 -0.81 -11.14
C ASP A 3 14.82 -1.42 -10.23
N GLY A 4 14.03 -0.60 -9.53
CA GLY A 4 13.04 -1.15 -8.61
C GLY A 4 12.22 -0.17 -7.76
N VAL A 5 12.56 1.12 -7.72
CA VAL A 5 11.79 2.12 -6.95
C VAL A 5 10.89 3.00 -7.82
N ILE A 6 10.61 2.57 -9.05
CA ILE A 6 9.55 3.18 -9.86
C ILE A 6 8.23 2.70 -9.26
N PHE A 7 7.77 3.43 -8.24
CA PHE A 7 6.39 3.85 -8.02
C PHE A 7 5.46 2.99 -8.87
N ARG A 8 5.00 1.85 -8.33
CA ARG A 8 4.21 0.82 -9.02
C ARG A 8 2.84 1.42 -9.32
N LYS A 9 2.82 2.41 -10.21
CA LYS A 9 1.66 3.16 -10.63
C LYS A 9 0.62 2.14 -11.06
N PHE A 10 -0.45 2.07 -10.27
CA PHE A 10 -1.75 1.66 -10.78
C PHE A 10 -1.74 0.30 -11.51
N LYS A 11 -1.21 -0.77 -10.88
CA LYS A 11 -1.53 -2.11 -11.41
C LYS A 11 -2.90 -2.56 -10.90
N GLU A 12 -3.89 -2.05 -11.61
CA GLU A 12 -5.31 -2.36 -11.56
C GLU A 12 -5.62 -3.88 -11.54
N MET A 13 -6.60 -4.19 -10.70
CA MET A 13 -7.66 -5.22 -10.85
C MET A 13 -7.44 -6.67 -10.44
N THR A 14 -6.27 -7.10 -9.96
CA THR A 14 -6.13 -8.47 -9.41
C THR A 14 -5.44 -8.61 -8.06
N MET A 15 -4.77 -7.58 -7.52
CA MET A 15 -4.19 -7.64 -6.17
C MET A 15 -5.19 -7.12 -5.14
N THR A 16 -5.34 -7.84 -4.03
CA THR A 16 -6.17 -7.37 -2.93
C THR A 16 -5.48 -6.20 -2.23
N ILE A 17 -6.27 -5.32 -1.61
CA ILE A 17 -5.71 -4.18 -0.86
C ILE A 17 -4.78 -4.66 0.27
N GLU A 18 -5.07 -5.82 0.86
CA GLU A 18 -4.21 -6.45 1.85
C GLU A 18 -2.83 -6.82 1.29
N GLN A 19 -2.76 -7.38 0.07
CA GLN A 19 -1.48 -7.67 -0.58
C GLN A 19 -0.68 -6.40 -0.88
N HIS A 20 -1.36 -5.33 -1.30
CA HIS A 20 -0.73 -4.04 -1.55
C HIS A 20 -0.14 -3.45 -0.25
N ILE A 21 -0.86 -3.54 0.86
CA ILE A 21 -0.38 -3.13 2.19
C ILE A 21 0.88 -3.92 2.59
N GLU A 22 0.90 -5.24 2.38
CA GLU A 22 2.05 -6.07 2.73
C GLU A 22 3.29 -5.74 1.88
N GLU A 23 3.14 -5.43 0.58
CA GLU A 23 4.26 -4.98 -0.25
C GLU A 23 4.80 -3.63 0.24
N LEU A 24 3.95 -2.64 0.51
CA LEU A 24 4.36 -1.33 1.02
C LEU A 24 5.09 -1.44 2.37
N ARG A 25 4.68 -2.38 3.24
CA ARG A 25 5.39 -2.68 4.50
C ARG A 25 6.77 -3.30 4.26
N ALA A 26 6.88 -4.21 3.30
CA ALA A 26 8.15 -4.83 2.93
C ALA A 26 9.12 -3.79 2.33
N GLU A 27 8.62 -2.90 1.48
CA GLU A 27 9.38 -1.79 0.90
C GLU A 27 9.84 -0.79 1.97
N LEU A 28 8.96 -0.36 2.88
CA LEU A 28 9.34 0.50 4.02
C LEU A 28 10.44 -0.10 4.89
N ARG A 29 10.41 -1.43 5.08
CA ARG A 29 11.41 -2.15 5.88
C ARG A 29 12.76 -2.20 5.17
N ASN A 30 12.76 -2.31 3.84
CA ASN A 30 13.98 -2.44 3.04
C ASN A 30 14.50 -1.12 2.47
N CYS A 31 13.73 -0.04 2.58
CA CYS A 31 14.10 1.29 2.10
C CYS A 31 14.95 2.03 3.16
N PRO A 32 16.22 2.36 2.86
CA PRO A 32 17.09 3.13 3.74
C PRO A 32 16.91 4.65 3.59
N ASP A 33 16.29 5.12 2.50
CA ASP A 33 16.14 6.54 2.20
C ASP A 33 14.93 7.12 2.95
N GLN A 34 15.15 8.19 3.71
CA GLN A 34 14.10 8.77 4.54
C GLN A 34 13.00 9.43 3.72
N ALA A 35 13.34 10.08 2.61
CA ALA A 35 12.36 10.73 1.76
C ALA A 35 11.46 9.68 1.11
N GLU A 36 12.08 8.63 0.55
CA GLU A 36 11.36 7.51 -0.04
C GLU A 36 10.50 6.76 0.99
N ARG A 37 10.99 6.56 2.22
CA ARG A 37 10.16 6.04 3.32
C ARG A 37 8.93 6.91 3.60
N CYS A 38 9.07 8.23 3.63
CA CYS A 38 7.92 9.11 3.83
C CYS A 38 6.89 8.97 2.70
N HIS A 39 7.35 8.80 1.46
CA HIS A 39 6.46 8.55 0.32
C HIS A 39 5.73 7.21 0.42
N ILE A 40 6.45 6.11 0.69
CA ILE A 40 5.85 4.77 0.83
C ILE A 40 4.88 4.74 2.02
N GLN A 41 5.19 5.45 3.11
CA GLN A 41 4.32 5.54 4.28
C GLN A 41 3.00 6.26 3.96
N ALA A 42 3.04 7.36 3.21
CA ALA A 42 1.84 8.04 2.76
C ALA A 42 0.97 7.15 1.87
N GLU A 43 1.58 6.32 1.01
CA GLU A 43 0.83 5.34 0.20
C GLU A 43 0.22 4.22 1.07
N LEU A 44 0.93 3.74 2.08
CA LEU A 44 0.43 2.75 3.03
C LEU A 44 -0.80 3.27 3.79
N GLU A 45 -0.75 4.52 4.25
CA GLU A 45 -1.86 5.17 4.93
C GLU A 45 -3.09 5.31 4.02
N ALA A 46 -2.90 5.66 2.75
CA ALA A 46 -3.97 5.73 1.77
C ALA A 46 -4.61 4.35 1.50
N ALA A 47 -3.79 3.31 1.35
CA ALA A 47 -4.27 1.94 1.14
C ALA A 47 -5.05 1.40 2.37
N LEU A 48 -4.58 1.68 3.59
CA LEU A 48 -5.29 1.34 4.83
C LEU A 48 -6.62 2.08 4.96
N ALA A 49 -6.67 3.35 4.57
CA ALA A 49 -7.90 4.12 4.56
C ALA A 49 -8.92 3.56 3.55
N ASP A 50 -8.46 3.09 2.38
CA ASP A 50 -9.32 2.43 1.41
C ASP A 50 -9.83 1.09 1.92
N LEU A 51 -8.96 0.25 2.50
CA LEU A 51 -9.37 -1.01 3.14
C LEU A 51 -10.44 -0.76 4.21
N THR A 52 -10.20 0.23 5.07
CA THR A 52 -11.15 0.63 6.12
C THR A 52 -12.49 1.06 5.54
N ARG A 53 -12.50 1.81 4.43
CA ARG A 53 -13.73 2.19 3.73
C ARG A 53 -14.44 1.00 3.12
N GLN A 54 -13.73 0.03 2.58
CA GLN A 54 -14.34 -1.19 2.02
C GLN A 54 -14.98 -2.04 3.11
N ILE A 55 -14.27 -2.26 4.22
CA ILE A 55 -14.80 -2.96 5.39
C ILE A 55 -15.99 -2.21 5.97
N ALA A 56 -15.91 -0.88 6.12
CA ALA A 56 -17.02 -0.08 6.66
C ALA A 56 -18.23 0.02 5.72
N LYS A 57 -18.05 -0.21 4.41
CA LYS A 57 -19.13 -0.18 3.41
C LYS A 57 -19.88 -1.52 3.33
N GLU A 58 -19.32 -2.61 3.82
CA GLU A 58 -20.07 -3.82 4.14
C GLU A 58 -20.64 -3.68 5.57
N PRO A 59 -21.91 -3.27 5.77
CA PRO A 59 -22.56 -3.56 7.03
C PRO A 59 -22.64 -5.08 7.11
N THR A 60 -21.86 -5.69 7.99
CA THR A 60 -22.09 -7.05 8.46
C THR A 60 -23.58 -7.16 8.80
N PRO A 61 -24.38 -7.96 8.07
CA PRO A 61 -25.73 -8.25 8.52
C PRO A 61 -25.58 -9.13 9.77
N GLU A 62 -26.10 -8.62 10.88
CA GLU A 62 -26.24 -9.31 12.17
C GLU A 62 -27.06 -10.61 12.03
#